data_AF-A0A1G2L584-F1
#
_entry.id   AF-A0A1G2L584-F1
#
_cell.length_a   1.000
_cell.length_b   1.000
_cell.length_c   1.000
_cell.angle_alpha   90.00
_cell.angle_beta   90.00
_cell.angle_gamma   90.00
#
_symmetry.space_group_name_H-M   'P 1'
#
loop_
_entity.id
_entity.type
_entity.pdbx_description
1 polymer ?
#
loop_
_entity_poly.entity_id
_entity_poly.type
_entity_poly.pdbx_seq_one_letter_code
_entity_poly.pdbx_strand_id
1 'polypeptide(L)'
;MKERRKRKRIHIQIALIALTLFPAAAFGQNVGNPLKSELFHTVYQAVAATAGALTAGLAIIAILAGAYMYLMTVGDTERIQKAKRIIKYAIIAIVIALLLPNIFLILKSIGIDLTPVAEAPPVCGDNWCNGSETCSSCPQDCGACAPTPTPAPTPVPTPTLTLWDCGSGLCFCSESPPGYSNCSSVGSCQTAGSAACPAPTPTPTPTPAPTPTVGNECQCGTNQFYCSTSCTSCVSTGNTCDLAQAEKDLSSSLVPTCGGTPSCGGVGSCDSLNAGAAGGPMPVCFSGCTSATSCNLDQNVRLNTQMLYFVDAMQKSGYSFITSSVTTGSHSATSKHYTGDAMDLVKSGGTTYQQLESALLNAGATFVQCELGGSKVPCTNVSIDHIHVEYKR
;
A
#
# COMPACT_ATOMS: atom_id res chain seq x y z
N MET A 1 15.08 -18.78 61.23
CA MET A 1 15.38 -18.67 59.77
C MET A 1 14.16 -18.63 58.85
N LYS A 2 13.01 -19.24 59.20
CA LYS A 2 11.77 -19.23 58.37
C LYS A 2 11.18 -17.82 58.15
N GLU A 3 11.08 -16.99 59.19
CA GLU A 3 10.53 -15.62 59.10
C GLU A 3 11.29 -14.67 58.17
N ARG A 4 12.62 -14.77 58.11
CA ARG A 4 13.44 -13.93 57.20
C ARG A 4 13.21 -14.28 55.72
N ARG A 5 12.87 -15.53 55.40
CA ARG A 5 12.53 -15.95 54.02
C ARG A 5 11.13 -15.49 53.61
N LYS A 6 10.18 -15.44 54.55
CA LYS A 6 8.80 -14.97 54.32
C LYS A 6 8.75 -13.46 54.01
N ARG A 7 9.50 -12.63 54.75
CA ARG A 7 9.58 -11.17 54.46
C ARG A 7 10.23 -10.86 53.11
N LYS A 8 11.26 -11.61 52.69
CA LYS A 8 11.89 -11.43 51.37
C LYS A 8 10.93 -11.72 50.20
N ARG A 9 10.05 -12.72 50.33
CA ARG A 9 9.06 -13.03 49.28
C ARG A 9 8.02 -11.93 49.11
N ILE A 10 7.57 -11.31 50.20
CA ILE A 10 6.55 -10.25 50.16
C ILE A 10 7.07 -8.99 49.46
N HIS A 11 8.32 -8.56 49.71
CA HIS A 11 8.88 -7.38 49.03
C HIS A 11 9.15 -7.61 47.54
N ILE A 12 9.55 -8.83 47.15
CA ILE A 12 9.74 -9.17 45.73
C ILE A 12 8.40 -9.13 44.97
N GLN A 13 7.30 -9.61 45.58
CA GLN A 13 6.00 -9.59 44.93
C GLN A 13 5.42 -8.18 44.78
N ILE A 14 5.61 -7.29 45.76
CA ILE A 14 5.17 -5.89 45.65
C ILE A 14 5.96 -5.14 44.56
N ALA A 15 7.26 -5.39 44.44
CA ALA A 15 8.09 -4.79 43.39
C ALA A 15 7.69 -5.29 41.99
N LEU A 16 7.36 -6.58 41.84
CA LEU A 16 6.87 -7.15 40.59
C LEU A 16 5.50 -6.60 40.18
N ILE A 17 4.56 -6.45 41.13
CA ILE A 17 3.23 -5.92 40.85
C ILE A 17 3.28 -4.43 40.48
N ALA A 18 4.13 -3.64 41.13
CA ALA A 18 4.35 -2.23 40.77
C ALA A 18 4.99 -2.07 39.39
N LEU A 19 5.86 -3.01 38.98
CA LEU A 19 6.49 -3.03 37.66
C LEU A 19 5.50 -3.39 36.55
N THR A 20 4.50 -4.23 36.84
CA THR A 20 3.48 -4.64 35.86
C THR A 20 2.34 -3.65 35.68
N LEU A 21 2.08 -2.77 36.65
CA LEU A 21 0.99 -1.77 36.57
C LEU A 21 1.40 -0.47 35.86
N PHE A 22 2.70 -0.24 35.66
CA PHE A 22 3.21 1.00 35.08
C PHE A 22 3.12 1.18 33.54
N PRO A 23 2.86 0.17 32.67
CA PRO A 23 2.77 0.43 31.23
C PRO A 23 1.37 0.83 30.73
N ALA A 24 0.31 0.71 31.54
CA ALA A 24 -1.07 0.82 31.02
C ALA A 24 -1.41 2.22 30.45
N ALA A 25 -0.70 3.27 30.84
CA ALA A 25 -0.97 4.63 30.36
C ALA A 25 -0.35 4.96 28.99
N ALA A 26 0.61 4.16 28.49
CA ALA A 26 1.37 4.51 27.29
C ALA A 26 0.93 3.77 26.00
N PHE A 27 0.11 2.73 26.11
CA PHE A 27 -0.30 1.90 24.97
C PHE A 27 -1.71 2.19 24.45
N GLY A 28 -2.33 3.32 24.84
CA GLY A 28 -3.65 3.73 24.36
C GLY A 28 -3.68 4.46 23.01
N GLN A 29 -2.60 4.45 22.23
CA GLN A 29 -2.53 5.16 20.96
C GLN A 29 -2.88 4.22 19.82
N ASN A 30 -3.99 4.49 19.12
CA ASN A 30 -4.34 3.85 17.84
C ASN A 30 -3.31 4.26 16.80
N VAL A 31 -2.24 3.47 16.66
CA VAL A 31 -1.27 3.62 15.58
C VAL A 31 -1.91 3.08 14.29
N GLY A 32 -2.32 4.00 13.42
CA GLY A 32 -2.66 3.68 12.03
C GLY A 32 -1.47 3.13 11.25
N ASN A 33 -1.73 2.67 10.02
CA ASN A 33 -0.78 1.95 9.15
C ASN A 33 0.67 2.49 9.22
N PRO A 34 1.66 1.64 9.59
CA PRO A 34 3.01 2.07 10.00
C PRO A 34 3.95 2.61 8.91
N LEU A 35 3.48 2.81 7.68
CA LEU A 35 4.33 3.07 6.52
C LEU A 35 4.46 4.54 6.10
N LYS A 36 3.85 5.49 6.82
CA LYS A 36 4.05 6.92 6.56
C LYS A 36 5.27 7.43 7.34
N SER A 37 6.18 8.14 6.67
CA SER A 37 7.42 8.70 7.24
C SER A 37 7.19 9.57 8.49
N GLU A 38 6.07 10.28 8.55
CA GLU A 38 5.60 11.05 9.72
C GLU A 38 5.37 10.18 10.97
N LEU A 39 5.13 8.87 10.81
CA LEU A 39 4.87 7.97 11.92
C LEU A 39 6.16 7.50 12.63
N PHE A 40 7.31 7.47 11.94
CA PHE A 40 8.56 6.98 12.54
C PHE A 40 8.99 7.84 13.74
N HIS A 41 8.88 9.17 13.62
CA HIS A 41 9.15 10.08 14.74
C HIS A 41 8.20 9.84 15.93
N THR A 42 6.91 9.61 15.64
CA THR A 42 5.90 9.36 16.66
C THR A 42 6.13 8.03 17.38
N VAL A 43 6.43 6.96 16.63
CA VAL A 43 6.73 5.63 17.18
C VAL A 43 8.03 5.66 17.98
N TYR A 44 9.07 6.32 17.47
CA TYR A 44 10.34 6.48 18.19
C TYR A 44 10.14 7.23 19.51
N GLN A 45 9.39 8.33 19.52
CA GLN A 45 9.11 9.07 20.76
C GLN A 45 8.30 8.23 21.76
N ALA A 46 7.32 7.46 21.29
CA ALA A 46 6.53 6.58 22.15
C ALA A 46 7.39 5.46 22.77
N VAL A 47 8.26 4.83 21.98
CA VAL A 47 9.19 3.79 22.45
C VAL A 47 10.25 4.39 23.39
N ALA A 48 10.82 5.55 23.06
CA ALA A 48 11.80 6.23 23.90
C ALA A 48 11.20 6.68 25.24
N ALA A 49 9.97 7.19 25.24
CA ALA A 49 9.27 7.62 26.46
C ALA A 49 8.95 6.42 27.37
N THR A 50 8.47 5.31 26.81
CA THR A 50 8.18 4.09 27.58
C THR A 50 9.44 3.44 28.14
N ALA A 51 10.48 3.29 27.32
CA ALA A 51 11.77 2.78 27.77
C ALA A 51 12.41 3.68 28.83
N GLY A 52 12.30 5.00 28.66
CA GLY A 52 12.78 6.01 29.61
C GLY A 52 12.08 5.90 30.96
N ALA A 53 10.76 5.79 30.98
CA ALA A 53 9.97 5.65 32.21
C ALA A 53 10.34 4.37 33.00
N LEU A 54 10.46 3.24 32.30
CA LEU A 54 10.87 1.96 32.93
C LEU A 54 12.28 2.04 33.52
N THR A 55 13.22 2.65 32.76
CA THR A 55 14.61 2.81 33.20
C THR A 55 14.71 3.73 34.41
N ALA A 56 13.98 4.85 34.42
CA ALA A 56 13.93 5.77 35.55
C ALA A 56 13.39 5.11 36.81
N GLY A 57 12.32 4.32 36.70
CA GLY A 57 11.75 3.56 37.82
C GLY A 57 12.75 2.56 38.42
N LEU A 58 13.42 1.77 37.57
CA LEU A 58 14.44 0.81 38.02
C LEU A 58 15.66 1.51 38.65
N ALA A 59 16.06 2.67 38.13
CA ALA A 59 17.18 3.43 38.67
C ALA A 59 16.90 3.97 40.08
N ILE A 60 15.68 4.46 40.36
CA ILE A 60 15.29 4.90 41.70
C ILE A 60 15.38 3.74 42.70
N ILE A 61 14.89 2.56 42.33
CA ILE A 61 14.98 1.35 43.17
C ILE A 61 16.45 0.98 43.44
N ALA A 62 17.30 1.05 42.41
CA ALA A 62 18.73 0.79 42.54
C ALA A 62 19.43 1.79 43.47
N ILE A 63 19.07 3.07 43.42
CA ILE A 63 19.57 4.11 44.33
C ILE A 63 19.18 3.79 45.78
N LEU A 64 17.92 3.46 46.03
CA LEU A 64 17.45 3.10 47.38
C LEU A 64 18.15 1.84 47.91
N ALA A 65 18.33 0.82 47.07
CA ALA A 65 19.05 -0.40 47.43
C ALA A 65 20.54 -0.12 47.72
N GLY A 66 21.19 0.71 46.90
CA GLY A 66 22.57 1.15 47.10
C GLY A 66 22.75 1.96 48.38
N ALA A 67 21.85 2.91 48.66
CA ALA A 67 21.85 3.72 49.88
C ALA A 67 21.64 2.85 51.13
N TYR A 68 20.69 1.92 51.09
CA TYR A 68 20.46 0.97 52.18
C TYR A 68 21.70 0.09 52.43
N MET A 69 22.33 -0.44 51.37
CA MET A 69 23.57 -1.20 51.49
C MET A 69 24.69 -0.36 52.11
N TYR A 70 24.81 0.91 51.71
CA TYR A 70 25.81 1.83 52.23
C TYR A 70 25.63 2.08 53.74
N LEU A 71 24.40 2.33 54.20
CA LEU A 71 24.10 2.60 55.62
C LEU A 71 24.28 1.37 56.51
N MET A 72 24.00 0.17 55.99
CA MET A 72 24.05 -1.07 56.77
C MET A 72 25.42 -1.76 56.78
N THR A 73 26.43 -1.19 56.12
CA THR A 73 27.75 -1.82 56.01
C THR A 73 28.77 -1.10 56.89
N VAL A 74 28.87 -1.57 58.13
CA VAL A 74 29.91 -1.11 59.07
C VAL A 74 31.14 -2.01 58.92
N GLY A 75 32.26 -1.42 58.48
CA GLY A 75 33.58 -2.06 58.47
C GLY A 75 33.93 -2.93 57.25
N ASP A 76 32.98 -3.24 56.37
CA ASP A 76 33.22 -4.00 55.13
C ASP A 76 33.42 -3.05 53.95
N THR A 77 34.69 -2.77 53.64
CA THR A 77 35.08 -1.85 52.55
C THR A 77 34.62 -2.35 51.18
N GLU A 78 34.53 -3.67 50.97
CA GLU A 78 34.10 -4.26 49.71
C GLU A 78 32.61 -3.94 49.44
N ARG A 79 31.76 -4.11 50.46
CA ARG A 79 30.34 -3.78 50.33
C ARG A 79 30.09 -2.28 50.16
N ILE A 80 30.88 -1.43 50.81
CA ILE A 80 30.82 0.02 50.61
C ILE A 80 31.16 0.37 49.15
N GLN A 81 32.20 -0.23 48.56
CA GLN A 81 32.54 -0.01 47.16
C GLN A 81 31.48 -0.55 46.20
N LYS A 82 30.86 -1.68 46.53
CA LYS A 82 29.72 -2.22 45.78
C LYS A 82 28.52 -1.27 45.81
N ALA A 83 28.18 -0.72 46.97
CA ALA A 83 27.11 0.27 47.12
C ALA A 83 27.37 1.53 46.27
N LYS A 84 28.59 2.07 46.32
CA LYS A 84 29.00 3.22 45.49
C LYS A 84 28.88 2.96 43.99
N ARG A 85 29.26 1.76 43.51
CA ARG A 85 29.11 1.37 42.10
C ARG A 85 27.64 1.31 41.67
N ILE A 86 26.77 0.72 42.49
CA ILE A 86 25.33 0.66 42.20
C ILE A 86 24.75 2.07 42.06
N ILE A 87 25.06 2.97 43.00
CA ILE A 87 24.59 4.37 42.96
C ILE A 87 25.13 5.09 41.71
N LYS A 88 26.43 4.92 41.40
CA LYS A 88 27.05 5.55 40.22
C LYS A 88 26.35 5.15 38.92
N TYR A 89 26.11 3.85 38.70
CA TYR A 89 25.45 3.38 37.48
C TYR A 89 23.98 3.80 37.39
N ALA A 90 23.27 3.83 38.52
CA ALA A 90 21.88 4.30 38.54
C ALA A 90 21.77 5.79 38.14
N ILE A 91 22.70 6.63 38.59
CA ILE A 91 22.75 8.04 38.18
C ILE A 91 23.02 8.17 36.68
N ILE A 92 23.98 7.40 36.14
CA ILE A 92 24.28 7.39 34.69
C ILE A 92 23.05 6.99 33.87
N ALA A 93 22.31 5.97 34.30
CA ALA A 93 21.09 5.52 33.63
C ALA A 93 19.99 6.60 33.61
N ILE A 94 19.83 7.34 34.72
CA ILE A 94 18.88 8.47 34.79
C ILE A 94 19.28 9.58 33.82
N VAL A 95 20.56 9.93 33.76
CA VAL A 95 21.06 10.96 32.84
C VAL A 95 20.80 10.56 31.38
N ILE A 96 21.10 9.32 31.01
CA ILE A 96 20.83 8.81 29.65
C ILE A 96 19.33 8.83 29.35
N ALA A 97 18.49 8.37 30.27
CA ALA A 97 17.04 8.35 30.10
C ALA A 97 16.43 9.76 29.91
N LEU A 98 16.99 10.79 30.56
CA LEU A 98 16.57 12.19 30.39
C LEU A 98 17.08 12.82 29.08
N LEU A 99 18.23 12.35 28.58
CA LEU A 99 18.83 12.88 27.34
C LEU A 99 18.26 12.23 26.07
N LEU A 100 17.90 10.95 26.10
CA LEU A 100 17.43 10.21 24.92
C LEU A 100 16.26 10.86 24.17
N PRO A 101 15.18 11.34 24.81
CA PRO A 101 14.09 12.01 24.09
C PRO A 101 14.53 13.32 23.44
N ASN A 102 15.51 13.98 24.05
CA ASN A 102 16.01 15.29 23.64
C ASN A 102 17.22 15.21 22.70
N ILE A 103 17.75 14.01 22.43
CA ILE A 103 18.99 13.87 21.65
C ILE A 103 18.84 14.46 20.26
N PHE A 104 17.65 14.37 19.66
CA PHE A 104 17.36 14.97 18.37
C PHE A 104 17.45 16.50 18.40
N LEU A 105 16.96 17.14 19.47
CA LEU A 105 17.09 18.59 19.67
C LEU A 105 18.53 19.01 19.91
N ILE A 106 19.29 18.20 20.67
CA ILE A 106 20.71 18.44 20.94
C ILE A 106 21.51 18.33 19.63
N LEU A 107 21.27 17.29 18.83
CA LEU A 107 21.91 17.11 17.52
C LEU A 107 21.57 18.26 16.58
N LYS A 108 20.30 18.68 16.53
CA LYS A 108 19.88 19.85 15.76
C LYS A 108 20.59 21.13 16.20
N SER A 109 20.83 21.31 17.51
CA SER A 109 21.53 22.49 18.05
C SER A 109 23.02 22.57 17.66
N ILE A 110 23.64 21.43 17.36
CA ILE A 110 25.04 21.35 16.89
C ILE A 110 25.15 21.26 15.35
N GLY A 111 24.05 21.51 14.64
CA GLY A 111 24.00 21.52 13.17
C GLY A 111 23.94 20.14 12.52
N ILE A 112 23.70 19.08 13.30
CA ILE A 112 23.49 17.72 12.77
C ILE A 112 21.98 17.53 12.63
N ASP A 113 21.46 17.73 11.42
CA ASP A 113 20.07 17.43 11.12
C ASP A 113 19.91 15.97 10.71
N LEU A 114 19.30 15.18 11.59
CA LEU A 114 18.96 13.78 11.34
C LEU A 114 17.55 13.64 10.75
N THR A 115 16.88 14.75 10.39
CA THR A 115 15.71 14.60 9.53
C THR A 115 16.15 13.85 8.28
N PRO A 116 15.44 12.77 7.88
CA PRO A 116 15.70 12.14 6.59
C PRO A 116 15.76 13.28 5.58
N VAL A 117 16.89 13.38 4.88
CA VAL A 117 17.19 14.49 3.95
C VAL A 117 15.89 14.77 3.22
N ALA A 118 15.31 15.95 3.48
CA ALA A 118 14.10 16.35 2.79
C ALA A 118 14.41 16.11 1.32
N GLU A 119 13.72 15.14 0.73
CA GLU A 119 13.91 14.74 -0.64
C GLU A 119 13.93 16.05 -1.42
N ALA A 120 15.03 16.29 -2.16
CA ALA A 120 15.22 17.56 -2.84
C ALA A 120 13.91 17.90 -3.57
N PRO A 121 13.47 19.18 -3.58
CA PRO A 121 12.23 19.53 -4.25
C PRO A 121 12.26 18.90 -5.64
N PRO A 122 11.21 18.17 -6.05
CA PRO A 122 11.27 17.34 -7.25
C PRO A 122 11.71 18.21 -8.43
N VAL A 123 12.79 17.79 -9.11
CA VAL A 123 13.43 18.58 -10.16
C VAL A 123 13.27 17.85 -11.48
N CYS A 124 12.58 18.51 -12.40
CA CYS A 124 12.45 18.00 -13.76
C CYS A 124 13.82 17.81 -14.44
N GLY A 125 14.03 16.63 -15.00
CA GLY A 125 15.24 16.15 -15.66
C GLY A 125 16.06 15.13 -14.86
N ASP A 126 15.61 14.68 -13.69
CA ASP A 126 16.28 13.63 -12.91
C ASP A 126 15.84 12.20 -13.32
N ASN A 127 14.89 12.11 -14.26
CA ASN A 127 14.24 10.91 -14.78
C ASN A 127 13.34 10.19 -13.76
N TRP A 128 12.93 10.86 -12.67
CA TRP A 128 12.09 10.28 -11.63
C TRP A 128 10.80 11.10 -11.45
N CYS A 129 9.68 10.58 -11.93
CA CYS A 129 8.37 11.20 -11.72
C CYS A 129 7.90 11.07 -10.25
N ASN A 130 8.21 12.05 -9.40
CA ASN A 130 7.85 12.03 -7.98
C ASN A 130 7.36 13.39 -7.44
N GLY A 131 6.93 13.41 -6.18
CA GLY A 131 6.48 14.62 -5.49
C GLY A 131 5.29 15.33 -6.14
N SER A 132 5.49 16.58 -6.58
CA SER A 132 4.49 17.43 -7.25
C SER A 132 4.61 17.42 -8.77
N GLU A 133 5.48 16.58 -9.33
CA GLU A 133 5.60 16.42 -10.76
C GLU A 133 4.39 15.68 -11.32
N THR A 134 3.97 16.14 -12.48
CA THR A 134 2.90 15.55 -13.26
C THR A 134 3.39 15.49 -14.69
N CYS A 135 2.79 14.64 -15.53
CA CYS A 135 3.05 14.67 -16.97
C CYS A 135 2.88 16.07 -17.59
N SER A 136 2.10 16.96 -16.95
CA SER A 136 1.86 18.34 -17.37
C SER A 136 2.97 19.31 -16.95
N SER A 137 3.59 19.09 -15.79
CA SER A 137 4.64 19.97 -15.23
C SER A 137 6.05 19.48 -15.52
N CYS A 138 6.26 18.17 -15.70
CA CYS A 138 7.52 17.57 -16.08
C CYS A 138 7.32 16.34 -16.99
N PRO A 139 7.00 16.54 -18.29
CA PRO A 139 6.83 15.43 -19.23
C PRO A 139 8.13 14.66 -19.52
N GLN A 140 9.29 15.23 -19.18
CA GLN A 140 10.59 14.57 -19.37
C GLN A 140 10.75 13.36 -18.44
N ASP A 141 10.29 13.49 -17.19
CA ASP A 141 10.45 12.43 -16.17
C ASP A 141 9.18 11.59 -16.01
N CYS A 142 8.00 12.21 -16.13
CA CYS A 142 6.69 11.55 -16.02
C CYS A 142 6.13 10.98 -17.33
N GLY A 143 6.79 11.25 -18.45
CA GLY A 143 6.29 10.92 -19.78
C GLY A 143 5.16 11.83 -20.25
N ALA A 144 4.72 11.61 -21.49
CA ALA A 144 3.64 12.39 -22.11
C ALA A 144 2.31 12.14 -21.41
N CYS A 145 1.53 13.21 -21.17
CA CYS A 145 0.17 13.05 -20.69
C CYS A 145 -0.68 12.26 -21.68
N ALA A 146 -1.46 11.31 -21.16
CA ALA A 146 -2.48 10.65 -21.95
C ALA A 146 -3.41 11.71 -22.57
N PRO A 147 -3.78 11.57 -23.86
CA PRO A 147 -4.75 12.47 -24.46
C PRO A 147 -6.04 12.40 -23.65
N THR A 148 -6.57 13.56 -23.27
CA THR A 148 -7.84 13.65 -22.56
C THR A 148 -8.87 12.84 -23.36
N PRO A 149 -9.56 11.85 -22.75
CA PRO A 149 -10.56 11.10 -23.49
C PRO A 149 -11.55 12.12 -24.05
N THR A 150 -11.62 12.20 -25.38
CA THR A 150 -12.64 13.00 -26.04
C THR A 150 -13.97 12.57 -25.44
N PRO A 151 -14.78 13.49 -24.89
CA PRO A 151 -16.00 13.11 -24.20
C PRO A 151 -16.77 12.17 -25.11
N ALA A 152 -16.97 10.94 -24.62
CA ALA A 152 -17.74 9.95 -25.34
C ALA A 152 -19.07 10.60 -25.72
N PRO A 153 -19.53 10.45 -26.98
CA PRO A 153 -20.82 11.01 -27.38
C PRO A 153 -21.85 10.57 -26.35
N THR A 154 -22.53 11.56 -25.75
CA THR A 154 -23.58 11.31 -24.77
C THR A 154 -24.52 10.24 -25.32
N PRO A 155 -24.83 9.18 -24.54
CA PRO A 155 -25.74 8.15 -25.01
C PRO A 155 -27.06 8.84 -25.37
N VAL A 156 -27.41 8.77 -26.66
CA VAL A 156 -28.70 9.21 -27.16
C VAL A 156 -29.75 8.45 -26.33
N PRO A 157 -30.67 9.14 -25.63
CA PRO A 157 -31.67 8.46 -24.85
C PRO A 157 -32.47 7.53 -25.77
N THR A 158 -32.43 6.24 -25.49
CA THR A 158 -33.32 5.25 -26.11
C THR A 158 -34.75 5.73 -25.86
N PRO A 159 -35.57 6.00 -26.89
CA PRO A 159 -36.93 6.45 -26.69
C PRO A 159 -37.72 5.35 -25.99
N THR A 160 -38.14 5.62 -24.76
CA THR A 160 -39.12 4.81 -24.06
C THR A 160 -40.44 4.96 -24.80
N LEU A 161 -40.81 3.97 -25.60
CA LEU A 161 -42.12 3.90 -26.25
C LEU A 161 -43.19 3.69 -25.18
N THR A 162 -43.77 4.76 -24.67
CA THR A 162 -45.07 4.70 -23.98
C THR A 162 -46.16 4.69 -25.04
N LEU A 163 -46.75 3.51 -25.25
CA LEU A 163 -47.90 3.32 -26.13
C LEU A 163 -49.14 3.95 -25.47
N TRP A 164 -49.65 5.05 -26.02
CA TRP A 164 -50.98 5.57 -25.69
C TRP A 164 -51.94 5.21 -26.82
N ASP A 165 -52.97 4.46 -26.47
CA ASP A 165 -54.07 4.09 -27.37
C ASP A 165 -54.95 5.32 -27.62
N CYS A 166 -54.91 5.85 -28.83
CA CYS A 166 -55.90 6.78 -29.33
C CYS A 166 -56.67 6.06 -30.45
N GLY A 167 -57.90 5.68 -30.13
CA GLY A 167 -58.79 5.00 -31.05
C GLY A 167 -58.86 5.70 -32.41
N SER A 168 -58.58 4.92 -33.45
CA SER A 168 -58.76 5.21 -34.88
C SER A 168 -57.97 6.38 -35.49
N GLY A 169 -56.73 6.09 -35.91
CA GLY A 169 -56.02 6.84 -36.97
C GLY A 169 -54.62 7.32 -36.58
N LEU A 170 -53.58 6.75 -37.21
CA LEU A 170 -52.18 7.13 -37.00
C LEU A 170 -51.91 8.55 -37.54
N CYS A 171 -51.52 9.48 -36.68
CA CYS A 171 -50.85 10.72 -37.07
C CYS A 171 -49.41 10.70 -36.57
N PHE A 172 -48.45 10.91 -37.47
CA PHE A 172 -47.04 11.08 -37.11
C PHE A 172 -46.76 12.56 -36.86
N CYS A 173 -46.28 12.91 -35.68
CA CYS A 173 -45.64 14.19 -35.41
C CYS A 173 -44.23 13.92 -34.90
N SER A 174 -43.22 14.36 -35.63
CA SER A 174 -41.84 14.45 -35.12
C SER A 174 -41.76 15.64 -34.17
N GLU A 175 -41.29 15.42 -32.95
CA GLU A 175 -41.23 16.42 -31.90
C GLU A 175 -40.38 17.65 -32.30
N SER A 176 -40.91 18.83 -31.97
CA SER A 176 -40.16 20.06 -31.72
C SER A 176 -40.79 20.77 -30.50
N PRO A 177 -40.02 21.59 -29.76
CA PRO A 177 -40.22 21.87 -28.32
C PRO A 177 -41.37 22.87 -28.04
N PRO A 178 -41.71 23.13 -26.75
CA PRO A 178 -43.09 23.37 -26.34
C PRO A 178 -43.58 24.78 -26.66
N GLY A 179 -44.83 24.84 -27.10
CA GLY A 179 -45.64 26.05 -27.03
C GLY A 179 -46.12 26.56 -28.37
N TYR A 180 -47.08 25.87 -29.01
CA TYR A 180 -48.11 26.49 -29.85
C TYR A 180 -49.34 25.57 -29.92
N SER A 181 -50.52 26.14 -29.66
CA SER A 181 -51.82 25.49 -29.74
C SER A 181 -52.59 26.01 -30.94
N ASN A 182 -52.70 25.21 -32.01
CA ASN A 182 -53.94 24.98 -32.77
C ASN A 182 -53.69 24.00 -33.93
N CYS A 183 -54.52 22.96 -34.04
CA CYS A 183 -54.67 22.20 -35.28
C CYS A 183 -55.97 22.64 -35.94
N SER A 184 -55.88 23.27 -37.11
CA SER A 184 -57.00 23.35 -38.04
C SER A 184 -56.57 22.88 -39.42
N SER A 185 -57.51 22.25 -40.09
CA SER A 185 -57.33 21.32 -41.20
C SER A 185 -56.88 21.99 -42.52
N VAL A 186 -55.98 21.29 -43.22
CA VAL A 186 -55.66 21.32 -44.66
C VAL A 186 -55.05 22.61 -45.23
N GLY A 187 -53.79 22.51 -45.69
CA GLY A 187 -53.26 23.35 -46.79
C GLY A 187 -51.98 24.13 -46.49
N SER A 188 -50.91 23.76 -47.20
CA SER A 188 -49.76 24.60 -47.62
C SER A 188 -48.91 25.33 -46.57
N CYS A 189 -47.63 24.94 -46.45
CA CYS A 189 -46.59 25.78 -45.85
C CYS A 189 -46.22 26.93 -46.80
N GLN A 190 -46.36 28.17 -46.33
CA GLN A 190 -45.67 29.34 -46.88
C GLN A 190 -44.68 29.89 -45.85
N THR A 191 -43.53 30.34 -46.35
CA THR A 191 -42.43 30.94 -45.59
C THR A 191 -42.69 32.43 -45.28
N ALA A 192 -42.55 32.79 -44.01
CA ALA A 192 -42.23 34.12 -43.49
C ALA A 192 -41.67 33.86 -42.09
N GLY A 193 -40.64 34.48 -41.55
CA GLY A 193 -40.00 35.76 -41.74
C GLY A 193 -39.10 35.93 -40.50
N SER A 194 -37.95 36.57 -40.69
CA SER A 194 -36.85 36.76 -39.77
C SER A 194 -37.20 37.38 -38.40
N ALA A 195 -36.69 36.78 -37.31
CA ALA A 195 -36.43 37.46 -36.03
C ALA A 195 -35.23 36.81 -35.31
N ALA A 196 -34.34 37.65 -34.75
CA ALA A 196 -33.06 37.27 -34.16
C ALA A 196 -33.18 36.62 -32.76
N CYS A 197 -32.25 35.72 -32.44
CA CYS A 197 -32.10 35.10 -31.11
C CYS A 197 -31.67 36.11 -30.03
N PRO A 198 -32.14 36.00 -28.78
CA PRO A 198 -31.54 36.68 -27.65
C PRO A 198 -30.25 35.97 -27.20
N ALA A 199 -29.24 36.77 -26.81
CA ALA A 199 -27.95 36.30 -26.32
C ALA A 199 -28.06 35.59 -24.96
N PRO A 200 -27.20 34.58 -24.67
CA PRO A 200 -27.21 33.89 -23.38
C PRO A 200 -26.64 34.76 -22.25
N THR A 201 -27.35 34.76 -21.12
CA THR A 201 -26.92 35.34 -19.84
C THR A 201 -25.72 34.56 -19.26
N PRO A 202 -24.69 35.21 -18.69
CA PRO A 202 -23.56 34.50 -18.10
C PRO A 202 -23.95 33.74 -16.82
N THR A 203 -23.55 32.47 -16.77
CA THR A 203 -23.64 31.57 -15.62
C THR A 203 -22.77 32.07 -14.46
N PRO A 204 -23.25 32.05 -13.20
CA PRO A 204 -22.43 32.42 -12.05
C PRO A 204 -21.31 31.39 -11.78
N THR A 205 -20.13 31.91 -11.47
CA THR A 205 -18.93 31.19 -11.02
C THR A 205 -19.20 30.38 -9.75
N PRO A 206 -18.78 29.10 -9.65
CA PRO A 206 -18.95 28.34 -8.42
C PRO A 206 -18.03 28.85 -7.30
N THR A 207 -18.65 29.12 -6.15
CA THR A 207 -18.00 29.36 -4.86
C THR A 207 -17.15 28.13 -4.46
N PRO A 208 -15.90 28.28 -4.01
CA PRO A 208 -15.08 27.16 -3.53
C PRO A 208 -15.73 26.50 -2.30
N ALA A 209 -15.85 25.18 -2.35
CA ALA A 209 -16.38 24.36 -1.27
C ALA A 209 -15.47 24.42 -0.02
N PRO A 210 -16.05 24.41 1.20
CA PRO A 210 -15.25 24.40 2.42
C PRO A 210 -14.43 23.11 2.55
N THR A 211 -13.20 23.27 3.01
CA THR A 211 -12.25 22.20 3.35
C THR A 211 -12.89 21.18 4.31
N PRO A 212 -12.97 19.89 3.95
CA PRO A 212 -13.51 18.88 4.85
C PRO A 212 -12.51 18.54 5.97
N THR A 213 -13.01 18.62 7.20
CA THR A 213 -12.38 18.07 8.41
C THR A 213 -12.42 16.54 8.34
N VAL A 214 -11.27 15.88 8.47
CA VAL A 214 -11.15 14.42 8.36
C VAL A 214 -11.76 13.75 9.59
N GLY A 215 -12.97 13.22 9.43
CA GLY A 215 -13.54 12.15 10.26
C GLY A 215 -13.22 10.78 9.65
N ASN A 216 -13.22 9.74 10.48
CA ASN A 216 -12.82 8.37 10.15
C ASN A 216 -13.83 7.65 9.23
N GLU A 217 -13.94 8.05 7.97
CA GLU A 217 -14.68 7.34 6.92
C GLU A 217 -13.74 6.85 5.81
N CYS A 218 -13.92 5.60 5.37
CA CYS A 218 -13.23 5.03 4.22
C CYS A 218 -13.59 5.83 2.95
N GLN A 219 -12.66 6.67 2.50
CA GLN A 219 -12.77 7.37 1.21
C GLN A 219 -12.07 6.52 0.14
N CYS A 220 -12.84 5.95 -0.79
CA CYS A 220 -12.31 5.51 -2.07
C CYS A 220 -11.94 6.76 -2.89
N GLY A 221 -10.65 7.10 -2.91
CA GLY A 221 -10.15 8.19 -3.74
C GLY A 221 -10.39 7.91 -5.23
N THR A 222 -10.58 8.98 -6.01
CA THR A 222 -10.93 8.98 -7.43
C THR A 222 -9.88 8.36 -8.38
N ASN A 223 -8.85 7.67 -7.85
CA ASN A 223 -7.77 7.06 -8.65
C ASN A 223 -7.15 5.80 -8.04
N GLN A 224 -7.84 5.09 -7.14
CA GLN A 224 -7.25 3.93 -6.47
C GLN A 224 -8.21 2.74 -6.39
N PHE A 225 -7.95 1.76 -7.26
CA PHE A 225 -8.50 0.41 -7.23
C PHE A 225 -8.04 -0.32 -5.96
N TYR A 226 -8.61 -0.01 -4.78
CA TYR A 226 -8.30 -0.76 -3.56
C TYR A 226 -9.51 -1.33 -2.87
N CYS A 227 -9.46 -2.64 -2.74
CA CYS A 227 -10.15 -3.42 -1.73
C CYS A 227 -9.08 -3.86 -0.74
N SER A 228 -8.95 -3.15 0.38
CA SER A 228 -8.14 -3.68 1.47
C SER A 228 -8.85 -4.92 2.03
N THR A 229 -8.08 -5.88 2.54
CA THR A 229 -8.60 -7.05 3.30
C THR A 229 -9.37 -6.68 4.56
N SER A 230 -9.43 -5.38 4.91
CA SER A 230 -10.24 -4.81 5.99
C SER A 230 -11.52 -4.08 5.51
N CYS A 231 -11.78 -4.00 4.21
CA CYS A 231 -12.98 -3.38 3.67
C CYS A 231 -14.13 -4.38 3.58
N THR A 232 -14.94 -4.48 4.64
CA THR A 232 -16.25 -5.17 4.58
C THR A 232 -17.33 -4.30 3.92
N SER A 233 -17.03 -3.04 3.61
CA SER A 233 -17.94 -2.12 2.91
C SER A 233 -17.19 -0.89 2.40
N CYS A 234 -16.99 -0.77 1.09
CA CYS A 234 -16.73 0.52 0.44
C CYS A 234 -18.03 0.97 -0.23
N VAL A 235 -18.53 2.14 0.15
CA VAL A 235 -19.69 2.76 -0.49
C VAL A 235 -19.24 4.06 -1.15
N SER A 236 -19.17 4.03 -2.48
CA SER A 236 -19.62 5.17 -3.29
C SER A 236 -20.17 4.61 -4.60
N THR A 237 -21.47 4.83 -4.83
CA THR A 237 -22.20 4.48 -6.05
C THR A 237 -22.00 3.05 -6.56
N GLY A 238 -22.53 2.07 -5.82
CA GLY A 238 -23.09 0.86 -6.43
C GLY A 238 -22.17 -0.35 -6.71
N ASN A 239 -20.85 -0.28 -6.54
CA ASN A 239 -19.98 -1.43 -6.85
C ASN A 239 -19.31 -2.01 -5.61
N THR A 240 -19.67 -3.26 -5.29
CA THR A 240 -18.88 -4.14 -4.43
C THR A 240 -17.45 -4.25 -4.96
N CYS A 241 -16.50 -4.43 -4.05
CA CYS A 241 -15.12 -4.82 -4.35
C CYS A 241 -15.07 -6.08 -5.22
N ASP A 242 -15.07 -5.91 -6.54
CA ASP A 242 -15.01 -7.02 -7.47
C ASP A 242 -13.55 -7.46 -7.62
N LEU A 243 -13.17 -8.50 -6.86
CA LEU A 243 -11.85 -9.11 -6.94
C LEU A 243 -11.52 -9.57 -8.37
N ALA A 244 -12.51 -9.96 -9.16
CA ALA A 244 -12.30 -10.35 -10.55
C ALA A 244 -11.95 -9.14 -11.43
N GLN A 245 -12.52 -7.97 -11.14
CA GLN A 245 -12.17 -6.73 -11.83
C GLN A 245 -10.77 -6.24 -11.41
N ALA A 246 -10.45 -6.29 -10.12
CA ALA A 246 -9.12 -5.94 -9.62
C ALA A 246 -8.01 -6.81 -10.25
N GLU A 247 -8.25 -8.12 -10.39
CA GLU A 247 -7.33 -9.03 -11.08
C GLU A 247 -7.11 -8.62 -12.54
N LYS A 248 -8.17 -8.25 -13.27
CA LYS A 248 -8.07 -7.78 -14.66
C LYS A 248 -7.22 -6.52 -14.76
N ASP A 249 -7.52 -5.51 -13.94
CA ASP A 249 -6.88 -4.20 -14.03
C ASP A 249 -5.40 -4.29 -13.66
N LEU A 250 -5.06 -5.04 -12.61
CA LEU A 250 -3.67 -5.26 -12.20
C LEU A 250 -2.91 -6.13 -13.20
N SER A 251 -3.53 -7.18 -13.73
CA SER A 251 -2.90 -8.02 -14.77
C SER A 251 -2.59 -7.18 -16.00
N SER A 252 -3.53 -6.34 -16.44
CA SER A 252 -3.36 -5.41 -17.57
C SER A 252 -2.19 -4.44 -17.35
N SER A 253 -2.08 -3.86 -16.14
CA SER A 253 -0.97 -2.98 -15.76
C SER A 253 0.40 -3.67 -15.83
N LEU A 254 0.44 -4.97 -15.54
CA LEU A 254 1.66 -5.77 -15.52
C LEU A 254 2.02 -6.42 -16.86
N VAL A 255 1.12 -6.46 -17.85
CA VAL A 255 1.41 -7.01 -19.20
C VAL A 255 2.72 -6.44 -19.80
N PRO A 256 3.03 -5.13 -19.71
CA PRO A 256 4.28 -4.59 -20.25
C PRO A 256 5.56 -5.14 -19.59
N THR A 257 5.45 -5.73 -18.39
CA THR A 257 6.58 -6.36 -17.70
C THR A 257 6.75 -7.82 -18.06
N CYS A 258 5.82 -8.43 -18.79
CA CYS A 258 5.88 -9.85 -19.11
C CYS A 258 7.04 -10.15 -20.07
N GLY A 259 7.65 -11.32 -19.92
CA GLY A 259 8.75 -11.75 -20.76
C GLY A 259 9.31 -13.09 -20.31
N GLY A 260 10.61 -13.29 -20.53
CA GLY A 260 11.26 -14.58 -20.33
C GLY A 260 11.01 -15.54 -21.49
N THR A 261 11.67 -16.70 -21.43
CA THR A 261 11.54 -17.72 -22.48
C THR A 261 10.28 -18.53 -22.22
N PRO A 262 9.33 -18.59 -23.16
CA PRO A 262 8.15 -19.42 -23.01
C PRO A 262 8.53 -20.89 -22.79
N SER A 263 7.73 -21.57 -21.98
CA SER A 263 7.95 -22.97 -21.59
C SER A 263 6.71 -23.78 -21.92
N CYS A 264 6.78 -25.11 -21.84
CA CYS A 264 5.56 -25.92 -21.77
C CYS A 264 4.57 -25.66 -22.92
N GLY A 265 5.04 -25.90 -24.15
CA GLY A 265 4.24 -25.68 -25.36
C GLY A 265 4.24 -24.24 -25.84
N GLY A 266 5.20 -23.42 -25.38
CA GLY A 266 5.34 -22.03 -25.78
C GLY A 266 4.50 -21.06 -24.96
N VAL A 267 4.02 -21.48 -23.79
CA VAL A 267 3.27 -20.65 -22.84
C VAL A 267 4.24 -19.96 -21.88
N GLY A 268 4.14 -18.63 -21.78
CA GLY A 268 4.95 -17.80 -20.88
C GLY A 268 4.12 -16.91 -19.97
N SER A 269 4.79 -16.10 -19.15
CA SER A 269 4.13 -15.16 -18.23
C SER A 269 3.17 -14.20 -18.92
N CYS A 270 3.47 -13.81 -20.17
CA CYS A 270 2.61 -12.97 -20.99
C CYS A 270 1.24 -13.60 -21.22
N ASP A 271 1.16 -14.92 -21.42
CA ASP A 271 -0.11 -15.61 -21.62
C ASP A 271 -0.96 -15.58 -20.34
N SER A 272 -0.34 -15.79 -19.17
CA SER A 272 -1.01 -15.68 -17.87
C SER A 272 -1.55 -14.26 -17.62
N LEU A 273 -0.72 -13.24 -17.83
CA LEU A 273 -1.10 -11.85 -17.56
C LEU A 273 -2.15 -11.35 -18.57
N ASN A 274 -2.06 -11.74 -19.85
CA ASN A 274 -3.09 -11.42 -20.83
C ASN A 274 -4.40 -12.15 -20.54
N ALA A 275 -4.36 -13.42 -20.11
CA ALA A 275 -5.54 -14.17 -19.68
C ALA A 275 -6.21 -13.52 -18.46
N GLY A 276 -5.42 -13.08 -17.48
CA GLY A 276 -5.89 -12.32 -16.32
C GLY A 276 -6.51 -10.98 -16.70
N ALA A 277 -5.87 -10.23 -17.59
CA ALA A 277 -6.38 -8.96 -18.10
C ALA A 277 -7.73 -9.14 -18.85
N ALA A 278 -7.88 -10.25 -19.57
CA ALA A 278 -9.14 -10.60 -20.22
C ALA A 278 -10.20 -11.16 -19.26
N GLY A 279 -9.82 -11.54 -18.03
CA GLY A 279 -10.65 -12.28 -17.08
C GLY A 279 -11.04 -13.68 -17.57
N GLY A 280 -10.20 -14.28 -18.42
CA GLY A 280 -10.38 -15.62 -18.96
C GLY A 280 -9.78 -16.71 -18.06
N PRO A 281 -9.88 -17.99 -18.48
CA PRO A 281 -9.20 -19.09 -17.79
C PRO A 281 -7.68 -18.94 -17.87
N MET A 282 -6.98 -19.29 -16.79
CA MET A 282 -5.52 -19.20 -16.73
C MET A 282 -4.87 -20.39 -17.45
N PRO A 283 -3.81 -20.18 -18.24
CA PRO A 283 -2.97 -21.29 -18.68
C PRO A 283 -2.13 -21.78 -17.50
N VAL A 284 -2.41 -22.99 -17.02
CA VAL A 284 -1.74 -23.61 -15.88
C VAL A 284 -0.89 -24.77 -16.37
N CYS A 285 0.41 -24.61 -16.23
CA CYS A 285 1.37 -25.66 -16.56
C CYS A 285 1.50 -26.67 -15.42
N PHE A 286 2.36 -27.68 -15.56
CA PHE A 286 2.50 -28.75 -14.57
C PHE A 286 3.96 -29.19 -14.42
N SER A 287 4.26 -29.87 -13.31
CA SER A 287 5.62 -30.32 -13.00
C SER A 287 6.18 -31.22 -14.10
N GLY A 288 7.35 -30.86 -14.62
CA GLY A 288 8.03 -31.63 -15.67
C GLY A 288 7.49 -31.37 -17.08
N CYS A 289 6.71 -30.32 -17.29
CA CYS A 289 6.28 -29.94 -18.63
C CYS A 289 7.49 -29.55 -19.51
N THR A 290 7.38 -29.86 -20.81
CA THR A 290 8.44 -29.68 -21.81
C THR A 290 7.93 -28.83 -22.97
N SER A 291 8.80 -28.42 -23.89
CA SER A 291 8.36 -27.71 -25.11
C SER A 291 7.33 -28.48 -25.96
N ALA A 292 7.18 -29.80 -25.78
CA ALA A 292 6.20 -30.63 -26.48
C ALA A 292 4.84 -30.76 -25.77
N THR A 293 4.70 -30.31 -24.52
CA THR A 293 3.45 -30.45 -23.74
C THR A 293 2.72 -29.13 -23.66
N SER A 294 1.40 -29.10 -23.82
CA SER A 294 0.59 -27.89 -23.64
C SER A 294 0.14 -27.70 -22.18
N CYS A 295 0.05 -26.45 -21.74
CA CYS A 295 -0.57 -26.10 -20.46
C CYS A 295 -2.10 -26.10 -20.58
N ASN A 296 -2.80 -26.51 -19.52
CA ASN A 296 -4.26 -26.60 -19.53
C ASN A 296 -4.87 -25.24 -19.17
N LEU A 297 -6.01 -24.90 -19.76
CA LEU A 297 -6.79 -23.74 -19.34
C LEU A 297 -7.65 -24.13 -18.14
N ASP A 298 -7.45 -23.48 -17.00
CA ASP A 298 -8.23 -23.71 -15.77
C ASP A 298 -9.02 -22.46 -15.38
N GLN A 299 -10.34 -22.59 -15.22
CA GLN A 299 -11.24 -21.51 -14.80
C GLN A 299 -11.21 -21.28 -13.28
N ASN A 300 -10.70 -22.24 -12.51
CA ASN A 300 -10.67 -22.18 -11.05
C ASN A 300 -9.38 -21.54 -10.52
N VAL A 301 -8.34 -21.47 -11.35
CA VAL A 301 -7.10 -20.79 -11.00
C VAL A 301 -7.24 -19.31 -11.32
N ARG A 302 -6.95 -18.50 -10.32
CA ARG A 302 -6.99 -17.03 -10.36
C ARG A 302 -5.68 -16.50 -9.83
N LEU A 303 -5.22 -15.39 -10.38
CA LEU A 303 -4.01 -14.73 -9.89
C LEU A 303 -4.30 -14.06 -8.55
N ASN A 304 -3.38 -14.22 -7.61
CA ASN A 304 -3.48 -13.59 -6.31
C ASN A 304 -3.43 -12.05 -6.47
N THR A 305 -4.53 -11.37 -6.15
CA THR A 305 -4.66 -9.92 -6.33
C THR A 305 -3.72 -9.13 -5.43
N GLN A 306 -3.38 -9.65 -4.24
CA GLN A 306 -2.39 -9.04 -3.35
C GLN A 306 -0.99 -9.09 -3.97
N MET A 307 -0.61 -10.24 -4.55
CA MET A 307 0.64 -10.37 -5.29
C MET A 307 0.70 -9.37 -6.45
N LEU A 308 -0.31 -9.35 -7.32
CA LEU A 308 -0.34 -8.44 -8.47
C LEU A 308 -0.27 -6.97 -8.05
N TYR A 309 -0.98 -6.61 -6.98
CA TYR A 309 -0.98 -5.26 -6.44
C TYR A 309 0.42 -4.81 -6.01
N PHE A 310 1.12 -5.63 -5.25
CA PHE A 310 2.45 -5.27 -4.77
C PHE A 310 3.50 -5.23 -5.87
N VAL A 311 3.43 -6.16 -6.82
CA VAL A 311 4.33 -6.16 -7.99
C VAL A 311 4.07 -4.90 -8.85
N ASP A 312 2.81 -4.53 -9.09
CA ASP A 312 2.45 -3.29 -9.79
C ASP A 312 2.92 -2.03 -9.05
N ALA A 313 2.75 -1.99 -7.73
CA ALA A 313 3.23 -0.88 -6.90
C ALA A 313 4.76 -0.75 -6.93
N MET A 314 5.49 -1.87 -6.95
CA MET A 314 6.95 -1.86 -7.09
C MET A 314 7.37 -1.30 -8.44
N GLN A 315 6.75 -1.73 -9.54
CA GLN A 315 7.03 -1.18 -10.87
C GLN A 315 6.82 0.34 -10.90
N LYS A 316 5.70 0.81 -10.35
CA LYS A 316 5.38 2.24 -10.24
C LYS A 316 6.35 3.02 -9.33
N SER A 317 7.00 2.34 -8.39
CA SER A 317 8.02 2.91 -7.51
C SER A 317 9.43 2.90 -8.12
N GLY A 318 9.55 2.59 -9.42
CA GLY A 318 10.83 2.63 -10.15
C GLY A 318 11.64 1.32 -10.12
N TYR A 319 11.11 0.24 -9.53
CA TYR A 319 11.77 -1.06 -9.62
C TYR A 319 11.61 -1.63 -11.03
N SER A 320 12.73 -1.93 -11.68
CA SER A 320 12.78 -2.48 -13.03
C SER A 320 12.97 -4.00 -12.99
N PHE A 321 12.01 -4.74 -13.53
CA PHE A 321 12.05 -6.19 -13.62
C PHE A 321 11.19 -6.70 -14.79
N ILE A 322 11.40 -7.96 -15.15
CA ILE A 322 10.62 -8.72 -16.12
C ILE A 322 9.94 -9.86 -15.36
N THR A 323 8.64 -10.02 -15.53
CA THR A 323 7.90 -11.18 -15.03
C THR A 323 8.18 -12.36 -15.95
N SER A 324 8.93 -13.37 -15.49
CA SER A 324 9.32 -14.53 -16.31
C SER A 324 8.33 -15.70 -16.21
N SER A 325 7.61 -15.82 -15.09
CA SER A 325 6.59 -16.85 -14.92
C SER A 325 5.53 -16.45 -13.90
N VAL A 326 4.27 -16.86 -14.11
CA VAL A 326 3.16 -16.67 -13.16
C VAL A 326 2.41 -17.97 -12.89
N THR A 327 1.69 -18.51 -13.88
CA THR A 327 1.07 -19.86 -13.78
C THR A 327 1.75 -20.86 -14.72
N THR A 328 2.92 -20.47 -15.23
CA THR A 328 3.67 -21.15 -16.28
C THR A 328 4.93 -21.84 -15.76
N GLY A 329 5.69 -22.48 -16.64
CA GLY A 329 6.95 -23.11 -16.26
C GLY A 329 6.80 -24.53 -15.73
N SER A 330 7.94 -25.23 -15.70
CA SER A 330 8.06 -26.51 -15.02
C SER A 330 8.64 -26.27 -13.63
N HIS A 331 7.78 -26.36 -12.62
CA HIS A 331 8.11 -26.23 -11.21
C HIS A 331 7.92 -27.55 -10.46
N SER A 332 8.31 -27.60 -9.18
CA SER A 332 7.98 -28.73 -8.31
C SER A 332 6.47 -29.00 -8.27
N ALA A 333 6.06 -30.26 -8.03
CA ALA A 333 4.66 -30.67 -8.05
C ALA A 333 3.75 -29.91 -7.05
N THR A 334 4.32 -29.28 -6.02
CA THR A 334 3.60 -28.51 -5.00
C THR A 334 3.74 -27.00 -5.17
N SER A 335 4.24 -26.55 -6.32
CA SER A 335 4.51 -25.13 -6.58
C SER A 335 3.24 -24.28 -6.55
N LYS A 336 3.37 -23.08 -5.97
CA LYS A 336 2.32 -22.06 -5.90
C LYS A 336 2.05 -21.36 -7.23
N HIS A 337 2.90 -21.57 -8.24
CA HIS A 337 2.60 -21.15 -9.60
C HIS A 337 1.31 -21.79 -10.11
N TYR A 338 1.07 -23.08 -9.79
CA TYR A 338 -0.11 -23.80 -10.29
C TYR A 338 -1.42 -23.35 -9.63
N THR A 339 -1.35 -22.57 -8.55
CA THR A 339 -2.53 -21.99 -7.89
C THR A 339 -2.69 -20.48 -8.13
N GLY A 340 -1.75 -19.86 -8.86
CA GLY A 340 -1.74 -18.42 -9.12
C GLY A 340 -1.24 -17.57 -7.95
N ASP A 341 -0.56 -18.19 -6.98
CA ASP A 341 -0.08 -17.52 -5.75
C ASP A 341 1.45 -17.29 -5.74
N ALA A 342 2.13 -17.54 -6.87
CA ALA A 342 3.56 -17.26 -7.03
C ALA A 342 3.90 -16.62 -8.38
N MET A 343 5.06 -15.97 -8.41
CA MET A 343 5.60 -15.28 -9.56
C MET A 343 7.13 -15.35 -9.57
N ASP A 344 7.71 -15.48 -10.76
CA ASP A 344 9.15 -15.39 -10.96
C ASP A 344 9.48 -14.06 -11.64
N LEU A 345 10.42 -13.32 -11.05
CA LEU A 345 10.87 -12.02 -11.54
C LEU A 345 12.35 -12.06 -11.92
N VAL A 346 12.70 -11.46 -13.06
CA VAL A 346 14.08 -11.28 -13.51
C VAL A 346 14.41 -9.79 -13.38
N LYS A 347 15.47 -9.45 -12.67
CA LYS A 347 15.87 -8.04 -12.54
C LYS A 347 16.14 -7.42 -13.91
N SER A 348 15.79 -6.16 -14.08
CA SER A 348 16.12 -5.38 -15.28
C SER A 348 16.62 -3.99 -14.88
N GLY A 349 17.18 -3.25 -15.83
CA GLY A 349 17.70 -1.90 -15.59
C GLY A 349 18.72 -1.86 -14.45
N GLY A 350 18.63 -0.82 -13.61
CA GLY A 350 19.51 -0.60 -12.44
C GLY A 350 19.12 -1.36 -11.18
N THR A 351 18.01 -2.09 -11.18
CA THR A 351 17.52 -2.80 -9.99
C THR A 351 18.34 -4.07 -9.74
N THR A 352 18.76 -4.27 -8.50
CA THR A 352 19.47 -5.48 -8.06
C THR A 352 18.51 -6.51 -7.45
N TYR A 353 18.89 -7.80 -7.44
CA TYR A 353 18.08 -8.84 -6.78
C TYR A 353 17.93 -8.61 -5.28
N GLN A 354 18.94 -8.05 -4.61
CA GLN A 354 18.86 -7.69 -3.19
C GLN A 354 17.83 -6.57 -2.93
N GLN A 355 17.72 -5.60 -3.84
CA GLN A 355 16.69 -4.56 -3.77
C GLN A 355 15.30 -5.15 -3.99
N LEU A 356 15.13 -6.05 -4.98
CA LEU A 356 13.87 -6.75 -5.21
C LEU A 356 13.47 -7.60 -4.00
N GLU A 357 14.39 -8.40 -3.45
CA GLU A 357 14.14 -9.25 -2.28
C GLU A 357 13.62 -8.42 -1.10
N SER A 358 14.31 -7.32 -0.78
CA SER A 358 13.94 -6.44 0.32
C SER A 358 12.57 -5.79 0.08
N ALA A 359 12.30 -5.35 -1.14
CA ALA A 359 11.02 -4.74 -1.51
C ALA A 359 9.85 -5.73 -1.43
N LEU A 360 10.02 -6.96 -1.94
CA LEU A 360 9.01 -8.00 -1.91
C LEU A 360 8.68 -8.45 -0.48
N LEU A 361 9.70 -8.62 0.37
CA LEU A 361 9.49 -8.94 1.79
C LEU A 361 8.75 -7.80 2.51
N ASN A 362 9.13 -6.55 2.26
CA ASN A 362 8.43 -5.39 2.82
C ASN A 362 6.99 -5.25 2.30
N ALA A 363 6.74 -5.73 1.08
CA ALA A 363 5.43 -5.80 0.47
C ALA A 363 4.59 -7.01 0.94
N GLY A 364 5.05 -7.77 1.94
CA GLY A 364 4.27 -8.84 2.55
C GLY A 364 4.29 -10.16 1.78
N ALA A 365 5.28 -10.38 0.91
CA ALA A 365 5.55 -11.70 0.37
C ALA A 365 5.81 -12.70 1.51
N THR A 366 5.19 -13.87 1.44
CA THR A 366 5.36 -14.92 2.46
C THR A 366 6.62 -15.74 2.25
N PHE A 367 7.10 -15.78 1.01
CA PHE A 367 8.33 -16.47 0.64
C PHE A 367 9.00 -15.72 -0.50
N VAL A 368 10.31 -15.53 -0.39
CA VAL A 368 11.15 -14.91 -1.42
C VAL A 368 12.44 -15.71 -1.50
N GLN A 369 12.83 -16.11 -2.71
CA GLN A 369 14.03 -16.91 -2.93
C GLN A 369 14.67 -16.58 -4.28
N CYS A 370 15.95 -16.22 -4.26
CA CYS A 370 16.74 -16.15 -5.49
C CYS A 370 17.18 -17.54 -5.94
N GLU A 371 17.07 -17.82 -7.24
CA GLU A 371 17.36 -19.13 -7.82
C GLU A 371 18.36 -19.06 -8.96
N LEU A 372 19.20 -20.10 -9.05
CA LEU A 372 20.11 -20.37 -10.16
C LEU A 372 19.99 -21.86 -10.52
N GLY A 373 19.53 -22.17 -11.73
CA GLY A 373 19.29 -23.55 -12.19
C GLY A 373 18.32 -24.33 -11.30
N GLY A 374 17.32 -23.64 -10.72
CA GLY A 374 16.35 -24.23 -9.77
C GLY A 374 16.90 -24.51 -8.37
N SER A 375 18.12 -24.04 -8.06
CA SER A 375 18.71 -24.13 -6.73
C SER A 375 18.69 -22.79 -6.01
N LYS A 376 18.41 -22.81 -4.70
CA LYS A 376 18.47 -21.63 -3.84
C LYS A 376 19.87 -21.05 -3.80
N VAL A 377 19.98 -19.75 -4.05
CA VAL A 377 21.23 -18.98 -3.90
C VAL A 377 21.00 -17.68 -3.13
N PRO A 378 22.03 -17.09 -2.50
CA PRO A 378 21.92 -15.75 -1.92
C PRO A 378 21.59 -14.70 -2.98
N CYS A 379 20.69 -13.76 -2.68
CA CYS A 379 20.32 -12.67 -3.60
C CYS A 379 21.44 -11.64 -3.85
N THR A 380 22.58 -11.76 -3.17
CA THR A 380 23.81 -11.01 -3.43
C THR A 380 24.69 -11.64 -4.51
N ASN A 381 24.34 -12.84 -5.00
CA ASN A 381 25.09 -13.52 -6.05
C ASN A 381 24.94 -12.78 -7.39
N VAL A 382 26.02 -12.77 -8.18
CA VAL A 382 26.04 -12.17 -9.53
C VAL A 382 25.34 -13.03 -10.57
N SER A 383 25.21 -14.34 -10.32
CA SER A 383 24.57 -15.30 -11.22
C SER A 383 23.28 -15.81 -10.60
N ILE A 384 22.18 -15.08 -10.86
CA ILE A 384 20.82 -15.44 -10.45
C ILE A 384 19.99 -15.42 -11.73
N ASP A 385 19.20 -16.47 -11.96
CA ASP A 385 18.31 -16.54 -13.13
C ASP A 385 17.07 -15.69 -12.88
N HIS A 386 16.43 -15.89 -11.72
CA HIS A 386 15.24 -15.16 -11.30
C HIS A 386 15.11 -15.15 -9.76
N ILE A 387 14.20 -14.31 -9.26
CA ILE A 387 13.73 -14.33 -7.88
C ILE A 387 12.30 -14.87 -7.88
N HIS A 388 12.10 -15.96 -7.15
CA HIS A 388 10.81 -16.59 -6.92
C HIS A 388 10.13 -15.94 -5.72
N VAL A 389 8.85 -15.58 -5.86
CA VAL A 389 8.05 -14.98 -4.79
C VAL A 389 6.70 -15.67 -4.65
N GLU A 390 6.26 -15.89 -3.40
CA GLU A 390 4.94 -16.42 -3.07
C GLU A 390 4.18 -15.46 -2.15
N TYR A 391 2.87 -15.39 -2.33
CA TYR A 391 1.94 -14.68 -1.46
C TYR A 391 0.88 -15.62 -0.89
N LYS A 392 0.46 -15.35 0.34
CA LYS A 392 -0.68 -16.04 0.93
C LYS A 392 -1.98 -15.39 0.43
N ARG A 393 -2.96 -16.21 0.08
CA ARG A 393 -4.32 -15.79 -0.27
C ARG A 393 -5.15 -15.46 0.97
#